data_AF-A0A2N2HAW3-F1
#
_entry.id   AF-A0A2N2HAW3-F1
#
_cell.length_a   1.000
_cell.length_b   1.000
_cell.length_c   1.000
_cell.angle_alpha   90.00
_cell.angle_beta   90.00
_cell.angle_gamma   90.00
#
_symmetry.space_group_name_H-M   'P 1'
#
loop_
_entity.id
_entity.type
_entity.pdbx_description
1 polymer ?
#
loop_
_entity_poly.entity_id
_entity_poly.type
_entity_poly.pdbx_seq_one_letter_code
_entity_poly.pdbx_strand_id
1 'polypeptide(L)'
;MKGIFMTQTRCRHRKLTLVPPQAAKLRCTRCHLAIEEEELASNCCPECLAARGIRHRDFERLEPKADRVRYSCEDCGAVIMVPNS
;
A
#
# COMPACT_ATOMS: atom_id res chain seq x y z
N MET A 1 31.84 4.99 -1.74
CA MET A 1 31.64 3.68 -2.39
C MET A 1 30.14 3.55 -2.66
N LYS A 2 29.69 3.87 -3.88
CA LYS A 2 28.26 3.94 -4.22
C LYS A 2 27.75 2.51 -4.48
N GLY A 3 26.96 2.00 -3.54
CA GLY A 3 26.34 0.69 -3.61
C GLY A 3 25.47 0.56 -4.85
N ILE A 4 25.79 -0.47 -5.64
CA ILE A 4 25.02 -0.93 -6.80
C ILE A 4 23.63 -1.31 -6.29
N PHE A 5 22.59 -0.63 -6.82
CA PHE A 5 21.18 -0.99 -6.61
C PHE A 5 20.89 -2.31 -7.35
N MET A 6 21.39 -3.42 -6.82
CA MET A 6 20.88 -4.74 -7.17
C MET A 6 19.60 -4.94 -6.37
N THR A 7 18.52 -5.26 -7.10
CA THR A 7 17.26 -5.83 -6.60
C THR A 7 17.54 -7.13 -5.83
N GLN A 8 18.11 -7.02 -4.64
CA GLN A 8 18.37 -8.15 -3.76
C GLN A 8 17.10 -8.45 -2.95
N THR A 9 16.54 -9.64 -3.16
CA THR A 9 15.46 -10.21 -2.35
C THR A 9 15.95 -10.71 -0.99
N ARG A 10 17.24 -10.58 -0.68
CA ARG A 10 17.88 -11.00 0.58
C ARG A 10 19.03 -10.04 0.91
N CYS A 11 19.03 -9.44 2.10
CA CYS A 11 20.18 -8.68 2.61
C CYS A 11 20.80 -9.40 3.81
N ARG A 12 22.10 -9.18 4.05
CA ARG A 12 22.81 -9.71 5.24
C ARG A 12 22.62 -8.84 6.50
N HIS A 13 21.94 -7.71 6.36
CA HIS A 13 21.70 -6.78 7.45
C HIS A 13 20.61 -7.34 8.39
N ARG A 14 20.83 -7.21 9.70
CA ARG A 14 19.83 -7.58 10.73
C ARG A 14 18.78 -6.49 10.97
N LYS A 15 18.97 -5.30 10.40
CA LYS A 15 18.08 -4.15 10.57
C LYS A 15 16.98 -4.19 9.51
N LEU A 16 16.01 -5.07 9.74
CA LEU A 16 14.82 -5.26 8.91
C LEU A 16 13.62 -4.68 9.63
N THR A 17 12.92 -3.76 8.98
CA THR A 17 11.65 -3.22 9.45
C THR A 17 10.53 -3.93 8.71
N LEU A 18 9.56 -4.44 9.46
CA LEU A 18 8.34 -5.01 8.91
C LEU A 18 7.54 -3.90 8.24
N VAL A 19 7.29 -4.04 6.93
CA VAL A 19 6.37 -3.18 6.22
C VAL A 19 4.99 -3.79 6.39
N PRO A 20 4.03 -3.06 7.00
CA PRO A 20 2.69 -3.59 7.19
C PRO A 20 2.11 -4.03 5.84
N PRO A 21 1.29 -5.10 5.82
CA PRO A 21 0.59 -5.49 4.61
C PRO A 21 -0.18 -4.28 4.09
N GLN A 22 -0.22 -4.12 2.77
CA GLN A 22 -1.04 -3.06 2.18
C GLN A 22 -2.46 -3.25 2.70
N ALA A 23 -3.02 -2.22 3.35
CA ALA A 23 -4.41 -2.26 3.77
C ALA A 23 -5.32 -2.39 2.54
N ALA A 24 -6.55 -2.86 2.75
CA ALA A 24 -7.53 -2.90 1.68
C ALA A 24 -7.71 -1.50 1.12
N LYS A 25 -7.51 -1.34 -0.19
CA LYS A 25 -7.69 -0.04 -0.85
C LYS A 25 -9.03 -0.03 -1.54
N LEU A 26 -9.73 1.07 -1.41
CA LEU A 26 -10.98 1.34 -2.10
C LEU A 26 -10.69 2.34 -3.20
N ARG A 27 -11.04 1.97 -4.43
CA ARG A 27 -10.91 2.83 -5.60
C ARG A 27 -12.27 3.36 -5.98
N CYS A 28 -12.46 4.68 -5.92
CA CYS A 28 -13.72 5.26 -6.36
C CYS A 28 -13.91 5.04 -7.87
N THR A 29 -15.02 4.44 -8.28
CA THR A 29 -15.27 4.14 -9.71
C THR A 29 -15.45 5.39 -10.57
N ARG A 30 -15.70 6.55 -9.95
CA ARG A 30 -15.99 7.81 -10.64
C ARG A 30 -14.82 8.76 -10.78
N CYS A 31 -13.99 8.91 -9.75
CA CYS A 31 -12.77 9.75 -9.80
C CYS A 31 -11.50 8.91 -9.92
N HIS A 32 -11.60 7.59 -9.75
CA HIS A 32 -10.47 6.65 -9.74
C HIS A 32 -9.48 6.88 -8.59
N LEU A 33 -9.84 7.69 -7.59
CA LEU A 33 -9.05 7.90 -6.39
C LEU A 33 -8.96 6.60 -5.58
N ALA A 34 -7.74 6.18 -5.26
CA ALA A 34 -7.45 5.06 -4.37
C ALA A 34 -7.26 5.58 -2.95
N ILE A 35 -8.10 5.11 -2.03
CA ILE A 35 -8.12 5.49 -0.62
C ILE A 35 -8.00 4.20 0.19
N GLU A 36 -7.32 4.22 1.32
CA GLU A 36 -7.30 3.06 2.22
C GLU A 36 -8.67 2.91 2.91
N GLU A 37 -9.16 1.69 3.08
CA GLU A 37 -10.45 1.43 3.73
C GLU A 37 -10.50 2.02 5.14
N GLU A 38 -9.34 2.02 5.82
CA GLU A 38 -9.08 2.64 7.12
C GLU A 38 -9.28 4.16 7.08
N GLU A 39 -8.80 4.80 6.01
CA GLU A 39 -8.90 6.24 5.76
C GLU A 39 -10.28 6.63 5.23
N LEU A 40 -11.07 5.67 4.71
CA LEU A 40 -12.43 5.89 4.23
C LEU A 40 -13.46 5.88 5.38
N ALA A 41 -13.28 6.75 6.36
CA ALA A 41 -14.12 6.83 7.56
C ALA A 41 -15.64 7.02 7.29
N SER A 42 -16.01 7.63 6.14
CA SER A 42 -17.41 8.00 5.83
C SER A 42 -18.07 7.19 4.72
N ASN A 43 -17.44 6.10 4.23
CA ASN A 43 -17.97 5.31 3.10
C ASN A 43 -18.36 6.16 1.87
N CYS A 44 -17.77 7.35 1.71
CA CYS A 44 -18.09 8.33 0.68
C CYS A 44 -16.80 8.97 0.16
N CYS A 45 -16.72 9.25 -1.13
CA CYS A 45 -15.46 9.72 -1.71
C CYS A 45 -15.25 11.20 -1.35
N PRO A 46 -14.20 11.54 -0.59
CA PRO A 46 -13.95 12.91 -0.14
C PRO A 46 -13.66 13.82 -1.34
N GLU A 47 -13.01 13.31 -2.38
CA GLU A 47 -12.66 14.08 -3.57
C GLU A 47 -13.88 14.35 -4.46
N CYS A 48 -14.79 13.37 -4.61
CA CYS A 48 -16.06 13.60 -5.30
C CYS A 48 -16.93 14.64 -4.58
N LEU A 49 -16.90 14.63 -3.25
CA LEU A 49 -17.61 15.57 -2.40
C LEU A 49 -16.99 16.97 -2.48
N ALA A 50 -15.66 17.07 -2.37
CA ALA A 50 -14.95 18.34 -2.42
C ALA A 50 -14.97 18.98 -3.82
N ALA A 51 -14.73 18.20 -4.88
CA ALA A 51 -14.64 18.72 -6.24
C ALA A 51 -15.99 18.95 -6.91
N ARG A 52 -17.02 18.14 -6.58
CA ARG A 52 -18.32 18.18 -7.27
C ARG A 52 -19.53 18.28 -6.34
N GLY A 53 -19.35 18.26 -5.01
CA GLY A 53 -20.47 18.28 -4.06
C GLY A 53 -21.28 16.99 -4.03
N ILE A 54 -20.79 15.89 -4.61
CA ILE A 54 -21.55 14.63 -4.76
C ILE A 54 -21.00 13.57 -3.81
N ARG A 55 -21.86 13.04 -2.93
CA ARG A 55 -21.55 11.91 -2.05
C ARG A 55 -21.60 10.60 -2.82
N HIS A 56 -20.49 10.27 -3.45
CA HIS A 56 -20.34 9.01 -4.18
C HIS A 56 -19.91 7.89 -3.23
N ARG A 57 -20.66 6.78 -3.22
CA ARG A 57 -20.40 5.61 -2.37
C ARG A 57 -19.99 4.36 -3.14
N ASP A 58 -19.89 4.48 -4.45
CA ASP A 58 -19.51 3.35 -5.29
C ASP A 58 -17.98 3.31 -5.39
N PHE A 59 -17.42 2.24 -4.82
CA PHE A 59 -16.00 1.98 -4.72
C PHE A 59 -15.72 0.53 -5.11
N GLU A 60 -14.68 0.36 -5.90
CA GLU A 60 -14.08 -0.93 -6.23
C GLU A 60 -13.08 -1.30 -5.14
N ARG A 61 -13.33 -2.40 -4.42
CA ARG A 61 -12.39 -2.90 -3.40
C ARG A 61 -11.21 -3.58 -4.10
N LEU A 62 -10.04 -2.98 -3.94
CA LEU A 62 -8.76 -3.54 -4.29
C LEU A 62 -8.33 -4.45 -3.14
N GLU A 63 -8.60 -5.74 -3.31
CA GLU A 63 -8.13 -6.79 -2.42
C GLU A 63 -6.61 -6.67 -2.27
N PRO A 64 -6.11 -6.41 -1.05
CA PRO A 64 -4.68 -6.41 -0.85
C PRO A 64 -4.21 -7.85 -1.01
N LYS A 65 -3.20 -8.06 -1.85
CA LYS A 65 -2.49 -9.34 -1.89
C LYS A 65 -1.68 -9.48 -0.59
N ALA A 66 -2.37 -9.78 0.50
CA ALA A 66 -1.83 -10.04 1.84
C ALA A 66 -1.06 -11.37 1.91
N ASP A 67 -0.97 -12.09 0.79
CA ASP A 67 -0.22 -13.33 0.63
C ASP A 67 1.29 -13.18 0.90
N ARG A 68 1.82 -11.94 0.94
CA ARG A 68 3.26 -11.70 1.11
C ARG A 68 3.55 -10.63 2.14
N VAL A 69 4.31 -11.00 3.17
CA VAL A 69 4.93 -10.10 4.12
C VAL A 69 6.10 -9.38 3.46
N ARG A 70 6.17 -8.06 3.65
CA ARG A 70 7.24 -7.23 3.12
C ARG A 70 8.14 -6.75 4.24
N TYR A 71 9.44 -6.87 4.06
CA TYR A 71 10.45 -6.30 4.95
C TYR A 71 11.24 -5.26 4.18
N SER A 72 11.46 -4.10 4.78
CA SER A 72 12.35 -3.07 4.25
C SER A 72 13.60 -3.00 5.13
N CYS A 73 14.77 -3.10 4.50
CA CYS A 73 16.03 -2.90 5.20
C CYS A 73 16.36 -1.42 5.29
N GLU A 74 16.52 -0.87 6.48
CA GLU A 74 16.87 0.55 6.68
C GLU A 74 18.29 0.90 6.21
N ASP A 75 19.19 -0.09 6.18
CA ASP A 75 20.61 0.13 5.88
C ASP A 75 20.89 0.20 4.37
N CYS A 76 20.21 -0.64 3.59
CA CYS A 76 20.43 -0.73 2.14
C CYS A 76 19.18 -0.45 1.29
N GLY A 77 18.02 -0.21 1.91
CA GLY A 77 16.76 0.03 1.20
C GLY A 77 16.21 -1.21 0.48
N ALA A 78 16.69 -2.41 0.82
CA ALA A 78 16.23 -3.64 0.17
C ALA A 78 14.81 -3.99 0.61
N VAL A 79 13.92 -4.25 -0.35
CA VAL A 79 12.55 -4.72 -0.10
C VAL A 79 12.51 -6.23 -0.31
N ILE A 80 12.35 -6.96 0.78
CA ILE A 80 12.26 -8.43 0.82
C ILE A 80 10.79 -8.80 0.89
N MET A 81 10.32 -9.63 -0.04
CA MET A 81 8.95 -10.16 -0.03
C MET A 81 9.01 -11.64 0.32
N VAL A 82 8.38 -12.05 1.41
CA VAL A 82 8.23 -13.46 1.79
C VAL A 82 6.75 -13.83 1.79
N PRO A 83 6.36 -15.00 1.27
CA PRO A 83 5.00 -15.48 1.40
C PRO A 83 4.65 -15.67 2.89
N ASN A 84 3.44 -15.29 3.27
CA ASN A 84 2.88 -15.54 4.59
C ASN A 84 2.36 -16.98 4.60
N SER A 85 3.16 -17.93 5.11
CA SER A 85 2.82 -19.36 5.13
C SER A 85 2.26 -19.83 6.46
#